data_AF-A0A1J3CE86-F1
#
_entry.id   AF-A0A1J3CE86-F1
#
_cell.length_a   1.000
_cell.length_b   1.000
_cell.length_c   1.000
_cell.angle_alpha   90.00
_cell.angle_beta   90.00
_cell.angle_gamma   90.00
#
_symmetry.space_group_name_H-M   'P 1'
#
loop_
_entity.id
_entity.type
_entity.pdbx_description
1 polymer ?
#
loop_
_entity_poly.entity_id
_entity_poly.type
_entity_poly.pdbx_seq_one_letter_code
_entity_poly.pdbx_strand_id
1 'polypeptide(L)'
;FDMFCRGLSSYGPYLDHVLSYWKAYQDNPNQILFLKFEAMRADPLPYVKRLAEFMGYGFTSEEEKEGVVEKVVNLCSFETLKNLEHNKLEKPKERTSLFANSAFFRKGKVGDWQNYLTPEMAARIDGLMEEKFKGTGLR
;
A
#
# COMPACT_ATOMS: atom_id res chain seq x y z
N PHE A 1 6.35 7.25 17.58
CA PHE A 1 7.09 5.98 17.51
C PHE A 1 6.68 5.01 18.63
N ASP A 2 6.92 5.33 19.91
CA ASP A 2 6.65 4.37 21.00
C ASP A 2 5.18 3.94 21.07
N MET A 3 4.24 4.87 20.93
CA MET A 3 2.81 4.56 20.83
C MET A 3 2.50 3.55 19.72
N PHE A 4 3.10 3.70 18.53
CA PHE A 4 2.91 2.77 17.42
C PHE A 4 3.47 1.37 17.75
N CYS A 5 4.67 1.29 18.33
CA CYS A 5 5.27 0.01 18.75
C CYS A 5 4.44 -0.71 19.82
N ARG A 6 3.72 0.05 20.65
CA ARG A 6 2.80 -0.46 21.67
C ARG A 6 1.40 -0.77 21.14
N GLY A 7 1.16 -0.57 19.85
CA GLY A 7 -0.15 -0.74 19.22
C GLY A 7 -1.17 0.36 19.52
N LEU A 8 -0.76 1.45 20.18
CA LEU A 8 -1.57 2.61 20.52
C LEU A 8 -1.62 3.59 19.34
N SER A 9 -2.24 3.16 18.24
CA SER A 9 -2.45 3.97 17.03
C SER A 9 -3.89 3.86 16.56
N SER A 10 -4.35 4.80 15.74
CA SER A 10 -5.62 4.67 15.04
C SER A 10 -5.64 3.36 14.25
N TYR A 11 -6.69 2.55 14.42
CA TYR A 11 -6.83 1.19 13.86
C TYR A 11 -5.72 0.20 14.28
N GLY A 12 -4.94 0.52 15.32
CA GLY A 12 -3.90 -0.35 15.86
C GLY A 12 -4.44 -1.47 16.74
N PRO A 13 -3.60 -2.48 17.05
CA PRO A 13 -2.19 -2.60 16.64
C PRO A 13 -2.01 -2.97 15.16
N TYR A 14 -1.04 -2.32 14.50
CA TYR A 14 -0.81 -2.51 13.06
C TYR A 14 -0.48 -3.96 12.68
N LEU A 15 0.43 -4.61 13.43
CA LEU A 15 0.83 -5.99 13.12
C LEU A 15 -0.32 -6.99 13.31
N ASP A 16 -1.19 -6.76 14.30
CA ASP A 16 -2.42 -7.55 14.50
C ASP A 16 -3.40 -7.37 13.35
N HIS A 17 -3.59 -6.13 12.88
CA HIS A 17 -4.41 -5.82 11.72
C HIS A 17 -3.89 -6.54 10.45
N VAL A 18 -2.59 -6.49 10.18
CA VAL A 18 -2.02 -7.18 9.02
C VAL A 18 -2.20 -8.70 9.14
N LEU A 19 -1.92 -9.25 10.33
CA LEU A 19 -2.01 -10.69 10.56
C LEU A 19 -3.44 -11.22 10.48
N SER A 20 -4.45 -10.46 10.90
CA SER A 20 -5.85 -10.89 10.82
C SER A 20 -6.29 -11.06 9.35
N TYR A 21 -5.97 -10.10 8.48
CA TYR A 21 -6.24 -10.21 7.05
C TYR A 21 -5.40 -11.27 6.36
N TRP A 22 -4.15 -11.48 6.81
CA TRP A 22 -3.32 -12.57 6.30
C TRP A 22 -3.93 -13.94 6.59
N LYS A 23 -4.42 -14.17 7.82
CA LYS A 23 -5.13 -15.41 8.17
C LYS A 23 -6.42 -15.57 7.37
N ALA A 24 -7.22 -14.51 7.26
CA ALA A 24 -8.43 -14.54 6.45
C ALA A 24 -8.14 -14.88 4.98
N TYR A 25 -7.04 -14.34 4.41
CA TYR A 25 -6.56 -14.69 3.09
C TYR A 25 -6.16 -16.17 2.98
N GLN A 26 -5.49 -16.73 3.99
CA GLN A 26 -5.13 -18.15 4.01
C GLN A 26 -6.37 -19.06 4.03
N ASP A 27 -7.40 -18.67 4.78
CA ASP A 27 -8.65 -19.41 4.87
C ASP A 27 -9.50 -19.28 3.59
N ASN A 28 -9.45 -18.12 2.92
CA ASN A 28 -10.28 -17.79 1.75
C ASN A 28 -9.49 -17.12 0.62
N PRO A 29 -8.52 -17.80 0.00
CA PRO A 29 -7.60 -17.19 -0.96
C PRO A 29 -8.28 -16.72 -2.25
N ASN A 30 -9.47 -17.23 -2.55
CA ASN A 30 -10.27 -16.82 -3.71
C ASN A 30 -11.15 -15.59 -3.44
N GLN A 31 -11.38 -15.22 -2.17
CA GLN A 31 -12.22 -14.08 -1.79
C GLN A 31 -11.41 -12.87 -1.33
N ILE A 32 -10.11 -13.04 -1.08
CA ILE A 32 -9.22 -11.98 -0.61
C ILE A 32 -7.99 -11.96 -1.49
N LEU A 33 -7.68 -10.79 -2.06
CA LEU A 33 -6.42 -10.55 -2.74
C LEU A 33 -5.47 -9.80 -1.80
N PHE A 34 -4.43 -10.48 -1.33
CA PHE A 34 -3.42 -9.88 -0.46
C PHE A 34 -2.25 -9.30 -1.27
N LEU A 35 -2.00 -8.00 -1.14
CA LEU A 35 -0.98 -7.25 -1.88
C LEU A 35 -0.01 -6.54 -0.93
N LYS A 36 1.24 -6.37 -1.37
CA LYS A 36 2.28 -5.64 -0.62
C LYS A 36 2.74 -4.41 -1.39
N PHE A 37 2.88 -3.29 -0.69
CA PHE A 37 3.19 -2.00 -1.32
C PHE A 37 4.54 -2.02 -2.04
N GLU A 38 5.59 -2.54 -1.41
CA GLU A 38 6.95 -2.59 -1.95
C GLU A 38 7.00 -3.40 -3.24
N ALA A 39 6.32 -4.55 -3.25
CA ALA A 39 6.29 -5.45 -4.40
C ALA A 39 5.51 -4.83 -5.58
N MET A 40 4.34 -4.23 -5.31
CA MET A 40 3.58 -3.50 -6.33
C MET A 40 4.32 -2.27 -6.85
N ARG A 41 5.06 -1.57 -5.99
CA ARG A 41 5.81 -0.38 -6.39
C ARG A 41 7.01 -0.74 -7.27
N ALA A 42 7.65 -1.87 -7.01
CA ALA A 42 8.80 -2.35 -7.77
C ALA A 42 8.40 -2.88 -9.16
N ASP A 43 7.30 -3.64 -9.25
CA ASP A 43 6.80 -4.19 -10.50
C ASP A 43 5.26 -4.20 -10.53
N PRO A 44 4.59 -3.10 -10.93
CA PRO A 44 3.14 -2.96 -10.80
C PRO A 44 2.33 -3.80 -11.79
N LEU A 45 2.86 -4.08 -12.98
CA LEU A 45 2.11 -4.71 -14.07
C LEU A 45 1.49 -6.07 -13.68
N PRO A 46 2.24 -7.05 -13.11
CA PRO A 46 1.65 -8.34 -12.74
C PRO A 46 0.57 -8.21 -11.66
N TYR A 47 0.72 -7.27 -10.72
CA TYR A 47 -0.27 -7.07 -9.66
C TYR A 47 -1.52 -6.36 -10.17
N VAL A 48 -1.40 -5.42 -11.10
CA VAL A 48 -2.55 -4.76 -11.73
C VAL A 48 -3.34 -5.76 -12.58
N LYS A 49 -2.68 -6.61 -13.36
CA LYS A 49 -3.34 -7.72 -14.08
C LYS A 49 -4.06 -8.67 -13.12
N ARG A 50 -3.38 -9.09 -12.05
CA ARG A 50 -3.96 -9.97 -11.03
C ARG A 50 -5.15 -9.32 -10.31
N LEU A 51 -5.09 -8.02 -10.03
CA LEU A 51 -6.18 -7.26 -9.42
C LEU A 51 -7.38 -7.18 -10.36
N ALA A 52 -7.15 -6.88 -11.64
CA ALA A 52 -8.20 -6.81 -12.64
C ALA A 52 -8.94 -8.16 -12.78
N GLU A 53 -8.18 -9.26 -12.86
CA GLU A 53 -8.73 -10.63 -12.86
C GLU A 53 -9.56 -10.91 -11.60
N PHE A 54 -9.01 -10.58 -10.42
CA PHE A 54 -9.71 -10.76 -9.15
C PHE A 54 -11.02 -9.98 -9.04
N MET A 55 -11.10 -8.80 -9.69
CA MET A 55 -12.32 -8.00 -9.75
C MET A 55 -13.33 -8.50 -10.80
N GLY A 56 -13.00 -9.52 -11.61
CA GLY A 56 -13.82 -9.99 -12.72
C GLY A 56 -13.70 -9.14 -13.99
N TYR A 57 -12.66 -8.33 -14.09
CA TYR A 57 -12.36 -7.44 -15.22
C TYR A 57 -10.95 -7.70 -15.77
N GLY A 58 -10.55 -8.97 -15.85
CA GLY A 58 -9.27 -9.37 -16.42
C GLY A 58 -9.05 -8.76 -17.81
N PHE A 59 -7.82 -8.32 -18.08
CA PHE A 59 -7.49 -7.74 -19.37
C PHE A 59 -7.52 -8.81 -20.47
N THR A 60 -8.09 -8.44 -21.61
CA THR A 60 -8.06 -9.25 -22.83
C THR A 60 -6.67 -9.27 -23.46
N SER A 61 -6.41 -10.26 -24.32
CA SER A 61 -5.13 -10.34 -25.04
C SER A 61 -4.89 -9.13 -25.95
N GLU A 62 -5.96 -8.56 -26.50
CA GLU A 62 -5.95 -7.34 -27.30
C GLU A 62 -5.57 -6.13 -26.46
N GLU A 63 -6.20 -5.94 -25.29
CA GLU A 63 -5.87 -4.85 -24.36
C GLU A 63 -4.42 -4.91 -23.88
N GLU A 64 -3.89 -6.12 -23.61
CA GLU A 64 -2.48 -6.28 -23.27
C GLU A 64 -1.56 -5.89 -24.44
N LYS A 65 -1.87 -6.32 -25.67
CA LYS A 65 -1.11 -5.94 -26.87
C LYS A 65 -1.17 -4.43 -27.15
N GLU A 66 -2.29 -3.79 -26.85
CA GLU A 66 -2.51 -2.34 -27.02
C GLU A 66 -1.94 -1.49 -25.87
N GLY A 67 -1.29 -2.13 -24.89
CA GLY A 67 -0.64 -1.47 -23.77
C GLY A 67 -1.63 -0.83 -22.78
N VAL A 68 -2.84 -1.37 -22.66
CA VAL A 68 -3.88 -0.83 -21.75
C VAL A 68 -3.45 -0.95 -20.29
N VAL A 69 -2.77 -2.03 -19.92
CA VAL A 69 -2.28 -2.24 -18.55
C VAL A 69 -1.29 -1.15 -18.14
N GLU A 70 -0.37 -0.80 -19.04
CA GLU A 70 0.61 0.27 -18.88
C GLU A 70 -0.07 1.64 -18.76
N LYS A 71 -1.13 1.88 -19.57
CA LYS A 71 -1.93 3.11 -19.48
C LYS A 71 -2.61 3.23 -18.12
N VAL A 72 -3.19 2.14 -17.59
CA VAL A 72 -3.80 2.11 -16.25
C VAL A 72 -2.75 2.36 -15.17
N VAL A 73 -1.61 1.66 -15.21
CA VAL A 73 -0.50 1.87 -14.27
C VAL A 73 -0.03 3.32 -14.29
N ASN A 74 0.14 3.91 -15.48
CA ASN A 74 0.60 5.29 -15.62
C ASN A 74 -0.44 6.29 -15.08
N LEU A 75 -1.72 6.10 -15.40
CA LEU A 75 -2.82 6.95 -14.93
C LEU A 75 -2.92 6.94 -13.40
N CYS A 76 -2.77 5.77 -12.78
CA CYS A 76 -2.84 5.59 -11.33
C CYS A 76 -1.48 5.80 -10.62
N SER A 77 -0.43 6.16 -11.35
CA SER A 77 0.90 6.29 -10.77
C SER A 77 0.97 7.45 -9.77
N PHE A 78 1.86 7.33 -8.79
CA PHE A 78 2.12 8.41 -7.83
C PHE A 78 2.46 9.73 -8.53
N GLU A 79 3.28 9.68 -9.60
CA GLU A 79 3.71 10.89 -10.30
C GLU A 79 2.55 11.55 -11.05
N THR A 80 1.72 10.78 -11.75
CA THR A 80 0.54 11.31 -12.43
C THR A 80 -0.42 11.94 -11.42
N LEU A 81 -0.81 11.17 -10.39
CA LEU A 81 -1.82 11.63 -9.42
C LEU A 81 -1.33 12.81 -8.59
N LYS A 82 -0.07 12.83 -8.15
CA LYS A 82 0.51 13.97 -7.44
C LYS A 82 0.53 15.25 -8.27
N ASN A 83 0.69 15.13 -9.59
CA ASN A 83 0.85 16.27 -10.48
C ASN A 83 -0.46 16.85 -11.03
N LEU A 84 -1.61 16.20 -10.80
CA LEU A 84 -2.91 16.75 -11.14
C LEU A 84 -3.15 18.07 -10.39
N GLU A 85 -3.65 19.09 -11.09
CA GLU A 85 -3.89 20.42 -10.50
C GLU A 85 -4.75 20.35 -9.24
N HIS A 86 -5.76 19.47 -9.24
CA HIS A 86 -6.63 19.28 -8.08
C HIS A 86 -5.87 18.78 -6.84
N ASN A 87 -4.80 18.00 -7.03
CA ASN A 87 -4.02 17.40 -5.95
C ASN A 87 -2.84 18.26 -5.50
N LYS A 88 -2.56 19.38 -6.18
CA LYS A 88 -1.56 20.38 -5.76
C LYS A 88 -2.11 21.42 -4.79
N LEU A 89 -3.42 21.48 -4.61
CA LEU A 89 -4.05 22.48 -3.76
C LEU A 89 -3.82 22.16 -2.28
N GLU A 90 -3.35 23.16 -1.54
CA GLU A 90 -3.01 23.06 -0.12
C GLU A 90 -4.21 23.30 0.82
N LYS A 91 -5.39 23.56 0.26
CA LYS A 91 -6.64 23.72 1.01
C LYS A 91 -7.60 22.58 0.66
N PRO A 92 -8.31 22.00 1.65
CA PRO A 92 -9.40 21.06 1.38
C PRO A 92 -10.43 21.72 0.45
N LYS A 93 -10.78 21.08 -0.67
CA LYS A 93 -11.84 21.57 -1.56
C LYS A 93 -13.23 21.29 -1.00
N GLU A 94 -13.41 20.12 -0.41
CA GLU A 94 -14.67 19.73 0.19
C GLU A 94 -14.74 20.20 1.64
N ARG A 95 -15.85 20.81 2.03
CA ARG A 95 -16.08 21.28 3.41
C ARG A 95 -16.02 20.14 4.45
N THR A 96 -16.16 18.89 4.00
CA THR A 96 -16.11 17.68 4.82
C THR A 96 -14.71 17.09 4.94
N SER A 97 -13.75 17.50 4.10
CA SER A 97 -12.40 16.93 4.14
C SER A 97 -11.54 17.66 5.17
N LEU A 98 -10.99 16.90 6.12
CA LEU A 98 -10.03 17.39 7.11
C LEU A 98 -8.64 17.67 6.49
N PHE A 99 -8.37 17.13 5.30
CA PHE A 99 -7.06 17.19 4.66
C PHE A 99 -7.15 17.77 3.24
N ALA A 100 -6.15 18.55 2.87
CA ALA A 100 -5.96 18.95 1.49
C ALA A 100 -5.52 17.75 0.64
N ASN A 101 -5.88 17.72 -0.64
CA ASN A 101 -5.55 16.59 -1.51
C ASN A 101 -4.04 16.34 -1.63
N SER A 102 -3.23 17.40 -1.52
CA SER A 102 -1.77 17.30 -1.54
C SER A 102 -1.21 16.46 -0.38
N ALA A 103 -1.93 16.36 0.75
CA ALA A 103 -1.52 15.59 1.92
C ALA A 103 -1.43 14.07 1.62
N PHE A 104 -2.20 13.57 0.66
CA PHE A 104 -2.17 12.16 0.26
C PHE A 104 -0.92 11.79 -0.57
N PHE A 105 -0.22 12.77 -1.16
CA PHE A 105 0.88 12.55 -2.11
C PHE A 105 2.22 13.10 -1.63
N ARG A 106 2.75 12.56 -0.53
CA ARG A 106 4.00 13.03 0.09
C ARG A 106 5.27 12.71 -0.72
N LYS A 107 5.79 11.48 -0.65
CA LYS A 107 7.03 11.04 -1.34
C LYS A 107 6.88 9.81 -2.24
N GLY A 108 5.99 8.87 -1.94
CA GLY A 108 5.75 7.69 -2.80
C GLY A 108 6.95 6.75 -2.98
N LYS A 109 7.83 6.65 -1.96
CA LYS A 109 9.09 5.91 -1.99
C LYS A 109 9.19 4.90 -0.85
N VAL A 110 9.79 3.75 -1.14
CA VAL A 110 10.20 2.73 -0.17
C VAL A 110 11.50 3.20 0.52
N GLY A 111 11.65 2.90 1.81
CA GLY A 111 12.88 3.17 2.56
C GLY A 111 13.01 4.58 3.16
N ASP A 112 12.02 5.46 2.98
CA ASP A 112 12.07 6.83 3.51
C ASP A 112 12.12 6.91 5.05
N TRP A 113 11.85 5.79 5.75
CA TRP A 113 11.98 5.68 7.20
C TRP A 113 13.39 6.00 7.71
N GLN A 114 14.43 5.74 6.91
CA GLN A 114 15.83 6.00 7.27
C GLN A 114 16.11 7.49 7.54
N ASN A 115 15.27 8.39 7.00
CA ASN A 115 15.38 9.82 7.24
C ASN A 115 14.78 10.27 8.58
N TYR A 116 14.11 9.37 9.32
CA TYR A 116 13.33 9.70 10.52
C TYR A 116 13.59 8.79 11.72
N LEU A 117 13.95 7.53 11.50
CA LEU A 117 14.18 6.55 12.57
C LEU A 117 15.68 6.32 12.79
N THR A 118 16.09 6.22 14.05
CA THR A 118 17.43 5.74 14.39
C THR A 118 17.55 4.23 14.15
N PRO A 119 18.77 3.67 14.04
CA PRO A 119 18.96 2.22 13.91
C PRO A 119 18.29 1.42 15.03
N GLU A 120 18.28 1.91 16.26
CA GLU A 120 17.64 1.26 17.41
C GLU A 120 16.11 1.25 17.28
N MET A 121 15.53 2.34 16.77
CA MET A 121 14.10 2.43 16.52
C MET A 121 13.66 1.46 15.41
N ALA A 122 14.45 1.35 14.33
CA ALA A 122 14.20 0.42 13.25
C ALA A 122 14.29 -1.04 13.75
N ALA A 123 15.39 -1.39 14.40
CA ALA A 123 15.61 -2.73 14.96
C ALA A 123 14.49 -3.16 15.93
N ARG A 124 13.95 -2.23 16.73
CA ARG A 124 12.80 -2.51 17.61
C ARG A 124 11.55 -2.90 16.83
N ILE A 125 11.20 -2.19 15.76
CA ILE A 125 10.02 -2.53 14.95
C ILE A 125 10.25 -3.83 14.20
N ASP A 126 11.44 -4.03 13.63
CA ASP A 126 11.80 -5.26 12.91
C ASP A 126 11.68 -6.48 13.82
N GLY A 127 12.22 -6.43 15.04
CA GLY A 127 12.09 -7.50 16.02
C GLY A 127 10.63 -7.79 16.41
N LEU A 128 9.80 -6.76 16.59
CA LEU A 128 8.36 -6.94 16.86
C LEU A 128 7.64 -7.61 15.68
N MET A 129 7.99 -7.23 14.45
CA MET A 129 7.42 -7.81 13.23
C MET A 129 7.84 -9.27 13.06
N GLU A 130 9.13 -9.57 13.22
CA GLU A 130 9.67 -10.93 13.15
C GLU A 130 9.02 -11.85 14.18
N GLU A 131 8.91 -11.41 15.45
CA GLU A 131 8.26 -12.18 16.50
C GLU A 131 6.79 -12.46 16.17
N LYS A 132 6.05 -11.43 15.74
CA LYS A 132 4.62 -11.54 15.45
C LYS A 132 4.32 -12.42 14.23
N PHE A 133 5.15 -12.33 13.18
CA PHE A 133 4.90 -13.01 11.91
C PHE A 133 5.62 -14.36 11.79
N LYS A 134 6.44 -14.73 12.77
CA LYS A 134 7.13 -16.01 12.82
C LYS A 134 6.17 -17.18 12.57
N GLY A 135 6.48 -17.99 11.55
CA GLY A 135 5.71 -19.19 11.22
C GLY A 135 4.38 -18.94 10.49
N THR A 136 4.02 -17.69 10.20
CA THR A 136 2.76 -17.37 9.51
C THR A 136 2.89 -17.46 7.98
N GLY A 137 4.11 -17.45 7.46
CA GLY A 137 4.41 -17.32 6.03
C GLY A 137 4.45 -15.86 5.54
N LEU A 138 4.08 -14.90 6.39
CA LEU A 138 4.25 -13.48 6.13
C LEU A 138 5.68 -13.04 6.46
N ARG A 139 6.29 -12.28 5.55
CA ARG A 139 7.62 -11.65 5.66
C ARG A 139 7.52 -10.21 5.21
#